data_AF-A0A926UEB9-F1
#
_entry.id   AF-A0A926UEB9-F1
#
_cell.length_a   1.000
_cell.length_b   1.000
_cell.length_c   1.000
_cell.angle_alpha   90.00
_cell.angle_beta   90.00
_cell.angle_gamma   90.00
#
_symmetry.space_group_name_H-M   'P 1'
#
loop_
_entity.id
_entity.type
_entity.pdbx_description
1 polymer ?
#
loop_
_entity_poly.entity_id
_entity_poly.type
_entity_poly.pdbx_seq_one_letter_code
_entity_poly.pdbx_strand_id
1 'polypeptide(L)'
;MTDTYYNAGSLASQPYSNSTFVSPTFNRDFYRFSVGTAGGFNLSLTGMSADADISLYRDSNNNGVFDSSDTYVLGSSRFNNADESINLSSLETGNYLAMVSRYSGDTSNNYTLRLSNSNPSNLLPTEVNVGALSGTRTFADSVGSSDTADTYRFSLGTSSNFNLSMRGLSADADVRLIRDGNSNGIIDSGEEVIRAARGGSADESINLRSLTAGSYIAQVYQYSGNTNYSLDMSTTAAYTPSNLVSTEVNVGALSSTQTFSDLVNGNDTADTYRFSLGASSSFNLSLTGMSADADVRLIRDGNNNGIVDSGEELARSARGGAADDSINLRSLAAGSYIAQVYQHSGDTSYSLKMSTTSPSNLLPTEVNVGALSGTRTFADAVNNSDTIDTYRFSLSSGRNVNFSLSGLSADADIRLVRDGNNNGILDSGEVLGQSARAGSVAESINTFLSSGNYIAEVYQFSGDTNYTLSLSA
;
A
#
# COMPACT_ATOMS: atom_id res chain seq x y z
N MET A 1 -5.62 53.14 9.65
CA MET A 1 -5.03 51.94 9.02
C MET A 1 -5.50 51.95 7.58
N THR A 2 -4.60 51.66 6.65
CA THR A 2 -4.89 51.77 5.21
C THR A 2 -4.96 50.39 4.61
N ASP A 3 -5.99 50.12 3.83
CA ASP A 3 -6.12 48.86 3.10
C ASP A 3 -5.40 48.98 1.74
N THR A 4 -4.71 47.92 1.33
CA THR A 4 -4.13 47.82 -0.02
C THR A 4 -5.00 46.90 -0.88
N TYR A 5 -5.17 47.24 -2.16
CA TYR A 5 -5.98 46.43 -3.08
C TYR A 5 -5.18 46.00 -4.30
N TYR A 6 -5.06 44.70 -4.51
CA TYR A 6 -4.45 44.07 -5.68
C TYR A 6 -5.54 43.52 -6.62
N ASN A 7 -5.17 43.29 -7.88
CA ASN A 7 -6.04 42.66 -8.87
C ASN A 7 -5.39 41.34 -9.30
N ALA A 8 -6.01 40.22 -8.93
CA ALA A 8 -5.59 38.88 -9.30
C ALA A 8 -6.28 38.38 -10.58
N GLY A 9 -7.21 39.16 -11.15
CA GLY A 9 -7.84 38.86 -12.44
C GLY A 9 -8.88 37.74 -12.35
N SER A 10 -8.93 36.89 -13.37
CA SER A 10 -9.80 35.72 -13.39
C SER A 10 -9.07 34.50 -12.85
N LEU A 11 -9.74 33.76 -11.97
CA LEU A 11 -9.20 32.54 -11.38
C LEU A 11 -8.97 31.47 -12.46
N ALA A 12 -7.79 30.85 -12.44
CA ALA A 12 -7.36 29.84 -13.41
C ALA A 12 -6.51 28.77 -12.72
N SER A 13 -6.18 27.70 -13.45
CA SER A 13 -5.42 26.56 -12.92
C SER A 13 -3.92 26.89 -12.82
N GLN A 14 -3.46 27.80 -13.69
CA GLN A 14 -2.17 28.46 -13.54
C GLN A 14 -2.27 29.43 -12.35
N PRO A 15 -1.51 29.21 -11.26
CA PRO A 15 -1.71 30.01 -10.06
C PRO A 15 -1.35 31.48 -10.28
N TYR A 16 -2.20 32.37 -9.78
CA TYR A 16 -1.77 33.74 -9.48
C TYR A 16 -0.85 33.69 -8.25
N SER A 17 0.22 34.46 -8.25
CA SER A 17 1.16 34.57 -7.13
C SER A 17 1.57 36.02 -6.91
N ASN A 18 1.53 36.48 -5.66
CA ASN A 18 2.01 37.80 -5.28
C ASN A 18 2.76 37.73 -3.95
N SER A 19 3.99 38.26 -3.94
CA SER A 19 4.81 38.38 -2.73
C SER A 19 4.89 39.85 -2.31
N THR A 20 4.43 40.16 -1.11
CA THR A 20 4.38 41.53 -0.57
C THR A 20 4.37 41.47 0.96
N PHE A 21 3.87 42.51 1.65
CA PHE A 21 3.84 42.58 3.10
C PHE A 21 2.61 43.32 3.64
N VAL A 22 2.17 42.93 4.84
CA VAL A 22 1.30 43.74 5.70
C VAL A 22 2.13 44.38 6.83
N SER A 23 1.69 45.49 7.38
CA SER A 23 2.40 46.25 8.43
C SER A 23 1.42 46.92 9.41
N PRO A 24 1.88 47.51 10.53
CA PRO A 24 1.02 48.28 11.43
C PRO A 24 0.24 49.41 10.73
N THR A 25 0.78 50.00 9.67
CA THR A 25 0.14 51.06 8.88
C THR A 25 -0.81 50.50 7.82
N PHE A 26 -0.36 49.44 7.12
CA PHE A 26 -1.09 48.74 6.05
C PHE A 26 -1.45 47.33 6.54
N ASN A 27 -2.49 47.21 7.35
CA ASN A 27 -2.73 46.00 8.13
C ASN A 27 -3.54 44.93 7.39
N ARG A 28 -4.10 45.28 6.24
CA ARG A 28 -4.90 44.39 5.40
C ARG A 28 -4.57 44.61 3.93
N ASP A 29 -4.41 43.51 3.24
CA ASP A 29 -4.29 43.48 1.79
C ASP A 29 -5.46 42.68 1.21
N PHE A 30 -6.11 43.22 0.18
CA PHE A 30 -7.24 42.61 -0.50
C PHE A 30 -6.88 42.25 -1.94
N TYR A 31 -7.15 41.01 -2.32
CA TYR A 31 -6.93 40.47 -3.65
C TYR A 31 -8.28 40.25 -4.33
N ARG A 32 -8.55 41.05 -5.36
CA ARG A 32 -9.77 40.96 -6.16
C ARG A 32 -9.62 39.90 -7.24
N PHE A 33 -10.56 38.98 -7.32
CA PHE A 33 -10.61 38.01 -8.42
C PHE A 33 -12.04 37.66 -8.82
N SER A 34 -12.17 37.07 -10.01
CA SER A 34 -13.44 36.59 -10.55
C SER A 34 -13.41 35.09 -10.79
N VAL A 35 -14.51 34.41 -10.48
CA VAL A 35 -14.74 33.00 -10.77
C VAL A 35 -15.68 32.91 -11.97
N GLY A 36 -15.14 32.57 -13.14
CA GLY A 36 -15.92 32.51 -14.39
C GLY A 36 -16.76 31.25 -14.53
N THR A 37 -16.38 30.17 -13.86
CA THR A 37 -17.11 28.89 -13.84
C THR A 37 -17.00 28.31 -12.45
N ALA A 38 -18.11 27.81 -11.90
CA ALA A 38 -18.10 27.20 -10.59
C ALA A 38 -17.22 25.94 -10.60
N GLY A 39 -16.37 25.79 -9.59
CA GLY A 39 -15.41 24.70 -9.53
C GLY A 39 -14.41 24.89 -8.38
N GLY A 40 -13.34 24.09 -8.37
CA GLY A 40 -12.35 24.10 -7.31
C GLY A 40 -11.78 25.49 -7.02
N PHE A 41 -11.46 25.75 -5.77
CA PHE A 41 -10.81 26.99 -5.34
C PHE A 41 -9.75 26.68 -4.31
N ASN A 42 -8.54 27.18 -4.53
CA ASN A 42 -7.41 27.02 -3.62
C ASN A 42 -6.78 28.39 -3.40
N LEU A 43 -6.51 28.70 -2.13
CA LEU A 43 -5.80 29.88 -1.69
C LEU A 43 -4.75 29.44 -0.67
N SER A 44 -3.51 29.89 -0.84
CA SER A 44 -2.48 29.70 0.18
C SER A 44 -1.77 31.00 0.54
N LEU A 45 -1.38 31.13 1.80
CA LEU A 45 -0.52 32.18 2.32
C LEU A 45 0.71 31.53 2.93
N THR A 46 1.89 31.85 2.39
CA THR A 46 3.13 31.15 2.74
C THR A 46 4.29 32.11 2.93
N GLY A 47 5.38 31.64 3.53
CA GLY A 47 6.62 32.41 3.65
C GLY A 47 6.49 33.59 4.60
N MET A 48 5.60 33.46 5.60
CA MET A 48 5.32 34.49 6.57
C MET A 48 6.47 34.71 7.55
N SER A 49 6.78 35.97 7.82
CA SER A 49 7.78 36.36 8.84
C SER A 49 7.19 36.58 10.24
N ALA A 50 5.86 36.68 10.33
CA ALA A 50 5.09 36.81 11.57
C ALA A 50 3.69 36.20 11.36
N ASP A 51 2.75 36.42 12.26
CA ASP A 51 1.39 35.88 12.15
C ASP A 51 0.50 36.73 11.22
N ALA A 52 -0.18 36.08 10.28
CA ALA A 52 -1.19 36.68 9.42
C ALA A 52 -2.19 35.63 8.94
N ASP A 53 -3.46 36.04 8.93
CA ASP A 53 -4.59 35.18 8.59
C ASP A 53 -5.09 35.47 7.17
N ILE A 54 -5.83 34.52 6.60
CA ILE A 54 -6.58 34.71 5.35
C ILE A 54 -8.08 34.61 5.57
N SER A 55 -8.85 35.37 4.81
CA SER A 55 -10.30 35.24 4.74
C SER A 55 -10.81 35.50 3.32
N LEU A 56 -11.81 34.75 2.91
CA LEU A 56 -12.47 34.88 1.62
C LEU A 56 -13.85 35.52 1.80
N TYR A 57 -14.13 36.54 0.99
CA TYR A 57 -15.41 37.23 0.93
C TYR A 57 -15.94 37.24 -0.49
N ARG A 58 -17.26 37.10 -0.65
CA ARG A 58 -17.98 37.35 -1.89
C ARG A 58 -18.28 38.84 -2.00
N ASP A 59 -17.81 39.45 -3.10
CA ASP A 59 -18.09 40.84 -3.45
C ASP A 59 -19.51 40.93 -4.04
N SER A 60 -20.50 41.12 -3.16
CA SER A 60 -21.91 41.00 -3.55
C SER A 60 -22.43 42.22 -4.30
N ASN A 61 -21.83 43.39 -4.09
CA ASN A 61 -22.21 44.62 -4.80
C ASN A 61 -21.34 44.87 -6.06
N ASN A 62 -20.30 44.06 -6.28
CA ASN A 62 -19.36 44.09 -7.39
C ASN A 62 -18.59 45.42 -7.51
N ASN A 63 -18.30 46.08 -6.39
CA ASN A 63 -17.58 47.34 -6.38
C ASN A 63 -16.05 47.16 -6.20
N GLY A 64 -15.59 45.95 -5.89
CA GLY A 64 -14.18 45.62 -5.66
C GLY A 64 -13.57 46.28 -4.42
N VAL A 65 -14.37 46.66 -3.43
CA VAL A 65 -13.96 47.32 -2.19
C VAL A 65 -14.59 46.58 -1.02
N PHE A 66 -13.79 46.26 -0.01
CA PHE A 66 -14.30 45.56 1.16
C PHE A 66 -15.26 46.45 1.97
N ASP A 67 -16.54 46.10 2.02
CA ASP A 67 -17.58 46.85 2.73
C ASP A 67 -18.67 45.96 3.34
N SER A 68 -19.69 46.58 3.96
CA SER A 68 -20.75 45.88 4.68
C SER A 68 -21.67 45.02 3.82
N SER A 69 -21.61 45.15 2.49
CA SER A 69 -22.39 44.32 1.57
C SER A 69 -21.68 43.02 1.20
N ASP A 70 -20.39 42.89 1.49
CA ASP A 70 -19.63 41.68 1.21
C ASP A 70 -19.96 40.57 2.19
N THR A 71 -20.04 39.35 1.66
CA THR A 71 -20.44 38.18 2.45
C THR A 71 -19.22 37.32 2.74
N TYR A 72 -18.95 37.06 4.02
CA TYR A 72 -17.91 36.13 4.42
C TYR A 72 -18.22 34.72 3.90
N VAL A 73 -17.21 34.08 3.32
CA VAL A 73 -17.29 32.69 2.83
C VAL A 73 -16.62 31.76 3.83
N LEU A 74 -15.31 31.93 4.05
CA LEU A 74 -14.50 31.17 5.01
C LEU A 74 -13.15 31.85 5.26
N GLY A 75 -12.36 31.31 6.19
CA GLY A 75 -11.09 31.88 6.64
C GLY A 75 -10.19 30.82 7.26
N SER A 76 -8.90 31.12 7.31
CA SER A 76 -7.89 30.29 7.98
C SER A 76 -7.03 31.21 8.87
N SER A 77 -6.78 30.77 10.10
CA SER A 77 -6.15 31.57 11.15
C SER A 77 -5.28 30.71 12.06
N ARG A 78 -4.24 30.13 11.49
CA ARG A 78 -3.31 29.21 12.14
C ARG A 78 -2.23 30.02 12.85
N PHE A 79 -1.92 29.60 14.07
CA PHE A 79 -1.07 30.39 14.95
C PHE A 79 0.36 30.60 14.40
N ASN A 80 0.93 31.76 14.74
CA ASN A 80 2.28 32.15 14.37
C ASN A 80 2.42 32.26 12.85
N ASN A 81 3.59 31.91 12.30
CA ASN A 81 3.85 31.96 10.87
C ASN A 81 3.60 30.62 10.16
N ALA A 82 2.66 29.81 10.65
CA ALA A 82 2.25 28.58 9.97
C ALA A 82 1.58 28.94 8.64
N ASP A 83 1.84 28.19 7.57
CA ASP A 83 1.20 28.48 6.29
C ASP A 83 -0.32 28.35 6.39
N GLU A 84 -1.04 29.27 5.75
CA GLU A 84 -2.50 29.25 5.67
C GLU A 84 -2.95 28.64 4.36
N SER A 85 -4.12 28.00 4.40
CA SER A 85 -4.78 27.43 3.24
C SER A 85 -6.30 27.51 3.34
N ILE A 86 -6.93 27.63 2.18
CA ILE A 86 -8.37 27.45 1.97
C ILE A 86 -8.51 26.63 0.68
N ASN A 87 -9.10 25.43 0.77
CA ASN A 87 -9.31 24.54 -0.37
C ASN A 87 -10.80 24.13 -0.45
N LEU A 88 -11.52 24.56 -1.48
CA LEU A 88 -12.94 24.24 -1.68
C LEU A 88 -13.15 23.37 -2.92
N SER A 89 -14.06 22.41 -2.83
CA SER A 89 -14.41 21.57 -3.98
C SER A 89 -15.20 22.34 -5.04
N SER A 90 -15.94 23.37 -4.62
CA SER A 90 -16.68 24.26 -5.50
C SER A 90 -16.83 25.64 -4.88
N LEU A 91 -16.42 26.68 -5.60
CA LEU A 91 -16.74 28.07 -5.37
C LEU A 91 -17.65 28.55 -6.50
N GLU A 92 -18.77 29.21 -6.16
CA GLU A 92 -19.73 29.69 -7.15
C GLU A 92 -19.16 30.78 -8.07
N THR A 93 -19.83 31.03 -9.19
CA THR A 93 -19.45 32.14 -10.07
C THR A 93 -19.71 33.49 -9.41
N GLY A 94 -18.80 34.43 -9.62
CA GLY A 94 -18.92 35.76 -9.02
C GLY A 94 -17.58 36.46 -8.84
N ASN A 95 -17.64 37.63 -8.19
CA ASN A 95 -16.47 38.39 -7.78
C ASN A 95 -16.20 38.17 -6.30
N TYR A 96 -14.92 38.12 -5.94
CA TYR A 96 -14.46 37.77 -4.61
C TYR A 96 -13.28 38.63 -4.17
N LEU A 97 -13.13 38.75 -2.86
CA LEU A 97 -12.02 39.39 -2.17
C LEU A 97 -11.34 38.34 -1.28
N ALA A 98 -10.09 38.01 -1.56
CA ALA A 98 -9.24 37.32 -0.57
C ALA A 98 -8.52 38.39 0.26
N MET A 99 -8.75 38.40 1.56
CA MET A 99 -8.14 39.30 2.52
C MET A 99 -6.99 38.59 3.22
N VAL A 100 -5.82 39.23 3.25
CA VAL A 100 -4.73 38.92 4.17
C VAL A 100 -4.78 39.94 5.30
N SER A 101 -4.85 39.49 6.55
CA SER A 101 -4.86 40.37 7.72
C SER A 101 -3.72 40.08 8.67
N ARG A 102 -2.99 41.12 9.08
CA ARG A 102 -1.95 41.00 10.09
C ARG A 102 -2.53 40.69 11.47
N TYR A 103 -1.93 39.77 12.20
CA TYR A 103 -2.24 39.57 13.61
C TYR A 103 -1.87 40.80 14.46
N SER A 104 -2.70 41.13 15.45
CA SER A 104 -2.52 42.34 16.25
C SER A 104 -1.36 42.18 17.25
N GLY A 105 -0.26 42.89 17.02
CA GLY A 105 0.93 42.88 17.90
C GLY A 105 2.23 42.72 17.11
N ASP A 106 2.13 42.23 15.88
CA ASP A 106 3.29 41.92 15.06
C ASP A 106 3.81 43.10 14.24
N THR A 107 5.08 42.99 13.86
CA THR A 107 5.79 43.89 12.96
C THR A 107 5.29 43.73 11.52
N SER A 108 5.99 44.31 10.54
CA SER A 108 5.74 43.97 9.15
C SER A 108 5.88 42.46 8.92
N ASN A 109 4.93 41.89 8.18
CA ASN A 109 4.88 40.48 7.84
C ASN A 109 4.97 40.34 6.32
N ASN A 110 6.10 39.84 5.82
CA ASN A 110 6.24 39.49 4.41
C ASN A 110 5.48 38.19 4.16
N TYR A 111 4.84 38.04 3.02
CA TYR A 111 4.13 36.83 2.68
C TYR A 111 4.12 36.61 1.16
N THR A 112 3.77 35.40 0.74
CA THR A 112 3.39 35.08 -0.65
C THR A 112 2.00 34.47 -0.67
N LEU A 113 1.07 35.14 -1.35
CA LEU A 113 -0.29 34.69 -1.55
C LEU A 113 -0.41 34.04 -2.93
N ARG A 114 -1.05 32.87 -3.01
CA ARG A 114 -1.35 32.18 -4.27
C ARG A 114 -2.83 31.83 -4.39
N LEU A 115 -3.36 31.91 -5.60
CA LEU A 115 -4.76 31.56 -5.93
C LEU A 115 -4.79 30.62 -7.15
N SER A 116 -5.60 29.57 -7.10
CA SER A 116 -5.75 28.60 -8.19
C SER A 116 -7.13 27.94 -8.19
N ASN A 117 -7.66 27.53 -9.35
CA ASN A 117 -8.85 26.68 -9.44
C ASN A 117 -8.59 25.20 -9.76
N SER A 118 -7.33 24.76 -9.72
CA SER A 118 -6.98 23.37 -9.96
C SER A 118 -7.68 22.44 -8.96
N ASN A 119 -8.21 21.31 -9.44
CA ASN A 119 -8.75 20.25 -8.60
C ASN A 119 -8.16 18.91 -9.07
N PRO A 120 -7.29 18.24 -8.30
CA PRO A 120 -6.86 18.60 -6.94
C PRO A 120 -6.01 19.87 -6.86
N SER A 121 -5.88 20.43 -5.65
CA SER A 121 -5.08 21.64 -5.37
C SER A 121 -3.65 21.48 -5.87
N ASN A 122 -3.16 22.46 -6.63
CA ASN A 122 -1.76 22.53 -7.07
C ASN A 122 -0.92 23.51 -6.23
N LEU A 123 -1.44 23.95 -5.09
CA LEU A 123 -0.71 24.78 -4.13
C LEU A 123 -0.13 23.88 -3.03
N LEU A 124 1.06 24.25 -2.55
CA LEU A 124 1.80 23.48 -1.54
C LEU A 124 2.10 24.33 -0.30
N PRO A 125 1.08 24.84 0.42
CA PRO A 125 1.32 25.30 1.78
C PRO A 125 1.92 24.15 2.61
N THR A 126 2.67 24.47 3.65
CA THR A 126 3.13 23.48 4.62
C THR A 126 2.16 23.42 5.77
N GLU A 127 1.14 22.55 5.67
CA GLU A 127 0.17 22.47 6.77
C GLU A 127 0.68 21.69 7.96
N VAL A 128 1.31 20.55 7.71
CA VAL A 128 1.96 19.77 8.75
C VAL A 128 3.45 19.68 8.44
N ASN A 129 4.26 20.34 9.26
CA ASN A 129 5.70 20.17 9.20
C ASN A 129 6.13 18.95 10.02
N VAL A 130 6.34 17.83 9.33
CA VAL A 130 6.81 16.56 9.92
C VAL A 130 8.29 16.64 10.29
N GLY A 131 9.06 17.49 9.60
CA GLY A 131 10.51 17.61 9.74
C GLY A 131 11.26 16.41 9.15
N ALA A 132 12.34 15.99 9.81
CA ALA A 132 13.08 14.79 9.41
C ALA A 132 12.23 13.53 9.69
N LEU A 133 11.80 12.83 8.64
CA LEU A 133 11.00 11.62 8.79
C LEU A 133 11.87 10.47 9.30
N SER A 134 11.55 9.98 10.48
CA SER A 134 12.22 8.86 11.13
C SER A 134 11.20 8.05 11.93
N GLY A 135 11.39 6.73 11.95
CA GLY A 135 10.40 5.80 12.50
C GLY A 135 9.07 5.88 11.75
N THR A 136 8.02 5.37 12.38
CA THR A 136 6.64 5.52 11.90
C THR A 136 6.01 6.77 12.52
N ARG A 137 5.33 7.56 11.71
CA ARG A 137 4.57 8.74 12.10
C ARG A 137 3.13 8.58 11.64
N THR A 138 2.19 8.77 12.56
CA THR A 138 0.75 8.66 12.30
C THR A 138 0.11 10.03 12.44
N PHE A 139 -0.75 10.37 11.49
CA PHE A 139 -1.57 11.58 11.46
C PHE A 139 -3.02 11.18 11.26
N ALA A 140 -3.95 11.93 11.84
CA ALA A 140 -5.38 11.73 11.63
C ALA A 140 -5.99 13.07 11.26
N ASP A 141 -6.69 13.10 10.13
CA ASP A 141 -7.32 14.31 9.62
C ASP A 141 -8.52 13.97 8.72
N SER A 142 -9.04 14.94 7.98
CA SER A 142 -10.16 14.75 7.05
C SER A 142 -10.09 15.65 5.83
N VAL A 143 -10.46 15.11 4.67
CA VAL A 143 -10.71 15.90 3.46
C VAL A 143 -12.20 15.92 3.12
N GLY A 144 -12.67 17.01 2.56
CA GLY A 144 -14.08 17.24 2.27
C GLY A 144 -14.35 18.46 1.38
N SER A 145 -15.62 18.74 1.14
CA SER A 145 -16.03 19.83 0.25
C SER A 145 -15.56 21.23 0.67
N SER A 146 -15.33 21.43 1.97
CA SER A 146 -14.84 22.68 2.57
C SER A 146 -13.34 22.70 2.82
N ASP A 147 -12.67 21.57 2.63
CA ASP A 147 -11.22 21.42 2.75
C ASP A 147 -10.75 20.23 1.90
N THR A 148 -10.37 20.49 0.65
CA THR A 148 -10.14 19.41 -0.32
C THR A 148 -8.74 18.83 -0.33
N ALA A 149 -7.79 19.39 0.42
CA ALA A 149 -6.41 18.92 0.40
C ALA A 149 -5.67 19.25 1.68
N ASP A 150 -4.92 18.26 2.16
CA ASP A 150 -4.00 18.37 3.29
C ASP A 150 -2.56 18.10 2.83
N THR A 151 -1.59 18.79 3.42
CA THR A 151 -0.18 18.81 3.00
C THR A 151 0.78 18.54 4.16
N TYR A 152 1.57 17.48 4.02
CA TYR A 152 2.53 17.01 5.00
C TYR A 152 3.94 17.13 4.46
N ARG A 153 4.72 18.10 4.94
CA ARG A 153 6.09 18.31 4.51
C ARG A 153 7.07 17.55 5.39
N PHE A 154 7.95 16.77 4.76
CA PHE A 154 9.01 16.04 5.45
C PHE A 154 10.32 16.07 4.68
N SER A 155 11.40 15.61 5.32
CA SER A 155 12.71 15.47 4.70
C SER A 155 13.36 14.13 5.00
N LEU A 156 14.13 13.64 4.04
CA LEU A 156 14.99 12.46 4.15
C LEU A 156 16.45 12.91 4.15
N GLY A 157 17.18 12.59 5.21
CA GLY A 157 18.61 12.92 5.32
C GLY A 157 19.52 12.05 4.44
N THR A 158 19.07 10.85 4.09
CA THR A 158 19.75 9.88 3.23
C THR A 158 18.75 9.19 2.33
N SER A 159 19.23 8.52 1.27
CA SER A 159 18.38 7.60 0.51
C SER A 159 17.78 6.55 1.45
N SER A 160 16.47 6.34 1.39
CA SER A 160 15.72 5.49 2.31
C SER A 160 14.58 4.79 1.57
N ASN A 161 14.13 3.63 2.05
CA ASN A 161 12.83 3.12 1.62
C ASN A 161 11.75 3.94 2.31
N PHE A 162 10.72 4.32 1.58
CA PHE A 162 9.64 5.15 2.06
C PHE A 162 8.33 4.38 1.91
N ASN A 163 7.59 4.25 3.00
CA ASN A 163 6.27 3.63 2.99
C ASN A 163 5.24 4.61 3.53
N LEU A 164 4.10 4.67 2.86
CA LEU A 164 2.94 5.44 3.26
C LEU A 164 1.71 4.55 3.20
N SER A 165 0.83 4.66 4.19
CA SER A 165 -0.48 4.02 4.21
C SER A 165 -1.52 5.03 4.64
N MET A 166 -2.60 5.16 3.87
CA MET A 166 -3.75 6.00 4.21
C MET A 166 -4.98 5.11 4.36
N ARG A 167 -5.59 5.12 5.53
CA ARG A 167 -6.63 4.16 5.92
C ARG A 167 -7.81 4.85 6.59
N GLY A 168 -8.89 4.09 6.80
CA GLY A 168 -10.06 4.56 7.54
C GLY A 168 -10.99 5.44 6.72
N LEU A 169 -10.90 5.34 5.39
CA LEU A 169 -11.71 6.09 4.46
C LEU A 169 -13.18 5.64 4.50
N SER A 170 -14.10 6.60 4.44
CA SER A 170 -15.55 6.39 4.24
C SER A 170 -16.03 6.91 2.88
N ALA A 171 -15.19 7.64 2.16
CA ALA A 171 -15.39 8.14 0.81
C ALA A 171 -14.02 8.23 0.10
N ASP A 172 -14.03 8.67 -1.15
CA ASP A 172 -12.88 8.58 -2.05
C ASP A 172 -11.91 9.73 -1.83
N ALA A 173 -10.70 9.38 -1.40
CA ALA A 173 -9.59 10.30 -1.23
C ALA A 173 -8.32 9.58 -1.64
N ASP A 174 -7.44 10.33 -2.28
CA ASP A 174 -6.20 9.84 -2.85
C ASP A 174 -5.01 10.50 -2.14
N VAL A 175 -3.81 9.99 -2.40
CA VAL A 175 -2.58 10.58 -1.89
C VAL A 175 -1.49 10.61 -2.96
N ARG A 176 -0.73 11.69 -3.01
CA ARG A 176 0.44 11.81 -3.88
C ARG A 176 1.67 12.31 -3.14
N LEU A 177 2.82 11.82 -3.57
CA LEU A 177 4.13 12.26 -3.11
C LEU A 177 4.73 13.22 -4.13
N ILE A 178 5.20 14.37 -3.67
CA ILE A 178 5.67 15.47 -4.51
C ILE A 178 7.05 15.92 -4.04
N ARG A 179 7.89 16.32 -4.99
CA ARG A 179 9.17 16.99 -4.77
C ARG A 179 9.16 18.32 -5.52
N ASP A 180 8.81 19.39 -4.81
CA ASP A 180 8.87 20.78 -5.30
C ASP A 180 10.34 21.19 -5.53
N GLY A 181 10.80 21.05 -6.77
CA GLY A 181 12.20 21.14 -7.14
C GLY A 181 12.71 22.57 -7.23
N ASN A 182 11.80 23.51 -7.51
CA ASN A 182 12.12 24.94 -7.62
C ASN A 182 11.72 25.73 -6.36
N SER A 183 11.08 25.08 -5.38
CA SER A 183 10.64 25.66 -4.11
C SER A 183 9.69 26.84 -4.28
N ASN A 184 8.86 26.82 -5.32
CA ASN A 184 7.91 27.88 -5.61
C ASN A 184 6.54 27.65 -4.95
N GLY A 185 6.33 26.53 -4.23
CA GLY A 185 5.08 26.21 -3.55
C GLY A 185 3.91 25.91 -4.49
N ILE A 186 4.19 25.56 -5.74
CA ILE A 186 3.24 25.22 -6.79
C ILE A 186 3.69 23.89 -7.39
N ILE A 187 2.76 22.97 -7.66
CA ILE A 187 3.09 21.73 -8.36
C ILE A 187 3.30 22.03 -9.84
N ASP A 188 4.52 21.84 -10.31
CA ASP A 188 4.91 21.92 -11.71
C ASP A 188 4.98 20.53 -12.40
N SER A 189 5.07 20.56 -13.73
CA SER A 189 5.22 19.33 -14.52
C SER A 189 6.50 18.57 -14.14
N GLY A 190 6.34 17.30 -13.74
CA GLY A 190 7.44 16.42 -13.35
C GLY A 190 7.81 16.46 -11.86
N GLU A 191 7.08 17.21 -11.03
CA GLU A 191 7.34 17.27 -9.58
C GLU A 191 6.56 16.22 -8.78
N GLU A 192 5.49 15.67 -9.34
CA GLU A 192 4.81 14.50 -8.76
C GLU A 192 5.70 13.27 -8.93
N VAL A 193 6.08 12.66 -7.80
CA VAL A 193 6.95 11.48 -7.75
C VAL A 193 6.13 10.23 -8.01
N ILE A 194 5.02 10.07 -7.29
CA ILE A 194 4.10 8.95 -7.40
C ILE A 194 2.75 9.32 -6.75
N ARG A 195 1.70 8.58 -7.09
CA ARG A 195 0.34 8.71 -6.58
C ARG A 195 -0.28 7.35 -6.31
N ALA A 196 -1.05 7.27 -5.24
CA ALA A 196 -1.99 6.19 -4.96
C ALA A 196 -3.42 6.75 -5.04
N ALA A 197 -4.27 6.10 -5.83
CA ALA A 197 -5.62 6.56 -6.18
C ALA A 197 -6.58 5.38 -6.43
N ARG A 198 -6.64 4.46 -5.47
CA ARG A 198 -7.60 3.36 -5.44
C ARG A 198 -8.99 3.90 -5.08
N GLY A 199 -9.88 3.94 -6.08
CA GLY A 199 -11.20 4.53 -5.89
C GLY A 199 -12.08 3.90 -4.80
N GLY A 200 -13.11 4.66 -4.41
CA GLY A 200 -14.09 4.24 -3.41
C GLY A 200 -13.64 4.55 -1.98
N SER A 201 -13.49 3.53 -1.14
CA SER A 201 -13.02 3.69 0.24
C SER A 201 -11.88 2.70 0.55
N ALA A 202 -11.14 2.32 -0.50
CA ALA A 202 -10.00 1.43 -0.37
C ALA A 202 -8.86 2.16 0.33
N ASP A 203 -8.01 1.43 1.05
CA ASP A 203 -6.83 2.04 1.64
C ASP A 203 -5.82 2.41 0.54
N GLU A 204 -5.15 3.55 0.68
CA GLU A 204 -4.05 3.94 -0.21
C GLU A 204 -2.71 3.52 0.36
N SER A 205 -1.76 3.24 -0.54
CA SER A 205 -0.40 2.90 -0.16
C SER A 205 0.62 3.34 -1.19
N ILE A 206 1.79 3.74 -0.72
CA ILE A 206 2.96 4.02 -1.54
C ILE A 206 4.13 3.32 -0.87
N ASN A 207 4.78 2.37 -1.55
CA ASN A 207 5.93 1.64 -1.03
C ASN A 207 7.12 1.78 -2.00
N LEU A 208 8.05 2.68 -1.70
CA LEU A 208 9.18 3.02 -2.57
C LEU A 208 10.49 2.47 -2.02
N ARG A 209 11.28 1.85 -2.91
CA ARG A 209 12.66 1.46 -2.63
C ARG A 209 13.61 2.61 -2.94
N SER A 210 14.53 2.91 -2.01
CA SER A 210 15.63 3.86 -2.26
C SER A 210 15.21 5.26 -2.74
N LEU A 211 14.15 5.82 -2.17
CA LEU A 211 13.77 7.22 -2.39
C LEU A 211 14.93 8.14 -1.95
N THR A 212 15.40 8.99 -2.86
CA THR A 212 16.58 9.82 -2.66
C THR A 212 16.45 10.79 -1.49
N ALA A 213 17.57 11.21 -0.90
CA ALA A 213 17.57 12.29 0.10
C ALA A 213 16.98 13.59 -0.47
N GLY A 214 16.21 14.31 0.34
CA GLY A 214 15.57 15.56 -0.09
C GLY A 214 14.35 15.93 0.74
N SER A 215 13.69 17.02 0.34
CA SER A 215 12.41 17.45 0.90
C SER A 215 11.27 16.96 0.02
N TYR A 216 10.22 16.46 0.67
CA TYR A 216 9.05 15.89 0.04
C TYR A 216 7.78 16.40 0.71
N ILE A 217 6.68 16.34 -0.03
CA ILE A 217 5.34 16.67 0.44
C ILE A 217 4.44 15.48 0.10
N ALA A 218 3.80 14.91 1.10
CA ALA A 218 2.63 14.05 0.88
C ALA A 218 1.40 14.96 0.88
N GLN A 219 0.64 14.94 -0.22
CA GLN A 219 -0.64 15.64 -0.30
C GLN A 219 -1.76 14.61 -0.36
N VAL A 220 -2.62 14.62 0.66
CA VAL A 220 -3.89 13.91 0.66
C VAL A 220 -4.91 14.84 0.02
N TYR A 221 -5.76 14.35 -0.88
CA TYR A 221 -6.78 15.18 -1.49
C TYR A 221 -8.08 14.41 -1.70
N GLN A 222 -9.19 15.14 -1.57
CA GLN A 222 -10.52 14.61 -1.84
C GLN A 222 -10.64 14.25 -3.33
N TYR A 223 -11.05 13.02 -3.64
CA TYR A 223 -11.54 12.65 -4.96
C TYR A 223 -13.07 12.77 -5.01
N SER A 224 -13.79 12.19 -4.05
CA SER A 224 -15.25 12.34 -3.92
C SER A 224 -15.77 12.07 -2.51
N GLY A 225 -16.74 12.88 -2.06
CA GLY A 225 -17.35 12.74 -0.73
C GLY A 225 -16.42 13.16 0.41
N ASN A 226 -16.98 13.37 1.60
CA ASN A 226 -16.18 13.75 2.77
C ASN A 226 -15.68 12.49 3.48
N THR A 227 -14.41 12.48 3.86
CA THR A 227 -13.83 11.34 4.55
C THR A 227 -12.79 11.77 5.57
N ASN A 228 -12.79 11.07 6.70
CA ASN A 228 -11.63 11.08 7.59
C ASN A 228 -10.57 10.12 7.05
N TYR A 229 -9.34 10.26 7.51
CA TYR A 229 -8.27 9.32 7.23
C TYR A 229 -7.27 9.24 8.38
N SER A 230 -6.56 8.11 8.46
CA SER A 230 -5.31 7.95 9.19
C SER A 230 -4.18 7.81 8.19
N LEU A 231 -3.21 8.72 8.23
CA LEU A 231 -2.02 8.71 7.38
C LEU A 231 -0.81 8.26 8.19
N ASP A 232 -0.28 7.10 7.85
CA ASP A 232 0.95 6.55 8.39
C ASP A 232 2.08 6.72 7.38
N MET A 233 3.22 7.27 7.81
CA MET A 233 4.44 7.38 7.01
C MET A 233 5.62 6.80 7.78
N SER A 234 6.45 6.00 7.10
CA SER A 234 7.64 5.40 7.70
C SER A 234 8.82 5.36 6.73
N THR A 235 10.02 5.26 7.30
CA THR A 235 11.25 5.09 6.54
C THR A 235 12.13 4.00 7.13
N THR A 236 12.84 3.28 6.26
CA THR A 236 13.88 2.33 6.67
C THR A 236 15.15 2.54 5.85
N ALA A 237 16.31 2.46 6.51
CA ALA A 237 17.61 2.67 5.87
C ALA A 237 18.03 1.45 5.03
N ALA A 238 17.84 0.24 5.58
CA ALA A 238 17.99 -1.01 4.85
C ALA A 238 16.62 -1.47 4.35
N TYR A 239 16.62 -2.14 3.20
CA TYR A 239 15.38 -2.70 2.68
C TYR A 239 14.87 -3.83 3.57
N THR A 240 13.67 -3.63 4.09
CA THR A 240 12.86 -4.57 4.85
C THR A 240 11.41 -4.40 4.39
N PRO A 241 10.57 -5.44 4.45
CA PRO A 241 9.16 -5.28 4.14
C PRO A 241 8.53 -4.17 4.98
N SER A 242 7.62 -3.40 4.37
CA SER A 242 6.85 -2.37 5.08
C SER A 242 6.04 -3.01 6.19
N ASN A 243 6.11 -2.44 7.39
CA ASN A 243 5.20 -2.78 8.48
C ASN A 243 3.87 -2.04 8.38
N LEU A 244 3.69 -1.13 7.42
CA LEU A 244 2.38 -0.55 7.14
C LEU A 244 1.62 -1.52 6.24
N VAL A 245 0.47 -1.99 6.71
CA VAL A 245 -0.32 -3.05 6.07
C VAL A 245 -1.75 -2.59 5.81
N SER A 246 -1.89 -1.61 4.91
CA SER A 246 -3.18 -1.24 4.30
C SER A 246 -3.91 -2.45 3.74
N THR A 247 -5.22 -2.35 3.57
CA THR A 247 -6.01 -3.33 2.84
C THR A 247 -6.11 -2.91 1.37
N GLU A 248 -5.19 -3.40 0.54
CA GLU A 248 -5.19 -3.09 -0.88
C GLU A 248 -6.16 -4.01 -1.64
N VAL A 249 -6.13 -5.31 -1.32
CA VAL A 249 -7.09 -6.29 -1.82
C VAL A 249 -7.88 -6.89 -0.66
N ASN A 250 -9.19 -6.62 -0.64
CA ASN A 250 -10.11 -7.27 0.29
C ASN A 250 -10.64 -8.58 -0.32
N VAL A 251 -10.03 -9.71 0.05
CA VAL A 251 -10.42 -11.05 -0.38
C VAL A 251 -11.74 -11.50 0.28
N GLY A 252 -12.09 -10.92 1.43
CA GLY A 252 -13.25 -11.32 2.21
C GLY A 252 -13.07 -12.69 2.88
N ALA A 253 -14.13 -13.48 2.96
CA ALA A 253 -14.08 -14.80 3.58
C ALA A 253 -13.41 -15.81 2.64
N LEU A 254 -12.29 -16.40 3.07
CA LEU A 254 -11.57 -17.42 2.30
C LEU A 254 -12.31 -18.76 2.43
N SER A 255 -13.21 -19.02 1.46
CA SER A 255 -14.09 -20.19 1.43
C SER A 255 -13.80 -21.17 0.29
N SER A 256 -12.97 -20.75 -0.66
CA SER A 256 -12.48 -21.54 -1.79
C SER A 256 -11.08 -21.05 -2.15
N THR A 257 -10.39 -21.79 -3.02
CA THR A 257 -9.09 -21.34 -3.55
C THR A 257 -9.24 -20.02 -4.30
N GLN A 258 -8.48 -19.01 -3.89
CA GLN A 258 -8.39 -17.71 -4.56
C GLN A 258 -7.06 -17.60 -5.29
N THR A 259 -7.04 -16.90 -6.42
CA THR A 259 -5.85 -16.67 -7.23
C THR A 259 -5.75 -15.20 -7.60
N PHE A 260 -4.57 -14.63 -7.37
CA PHE A 260 -4.22 -13.26 -7.70
C PHE A 260 -2.95 -13.26 -8.55
N SER A 261 -2.76 -12.20 -9.31
CA SER A 261 -1.53 -11.97 -10.06
C SER A 261 -1.23 -10.49 -10.02
N ASP A 262 0.00 -10.15 -9.64
CA ASP A 262 0.43 -8.77 -9.53
C ASP A 262 1.95 -8.65 -9.73
N LEU A 263 2.51 -7.48 -9.46
CA LEU A 263 3.91 -7.11 -9.66
C LEU A 263 4.47 -6.36 -8.45
N VAL A 264 5.57 -6.85 -7.89
CA VAL A 264 6.40 -6.06 -6.97
C VAL A 264 7.64 -5.52 -7.69
N ASN A 265 7.95 -4.24 -7.47
CA ASN A 265 9.07 -3.54 -8.09
C ASN A 265 9.62 -2.40 -7.20
N GLY A 266 10.62 -1.65 -7.67
CA GLY A 266 11.21 -0.55 -6.90
C GLY A 266 10.30 0.63 -6.55
N ASN A 267 9.20 0.83 -7.28
CA ASN A 267 8.20 1.88 -7.03
C ASN A 267 6.92 1.35 -6.37
N ASP A 268 6.81 0.03 -6.22
CA ASP A 268 5.76 -0.64 -5.48
C ASP A 268 6.29 -1.94 -4.89
N THR A 269 6.85 -1.85 -3.69
CA THR A 269 7.64 -2.94 -3.13
C THR A 269 6.83 -3.99 -2.40
N ALA A 270 5.52 -3.78 -2.20
CA ALA A 270 4.71 -4.70 -1.42
C ALA A 270 3.23 -4.60 -1.75
N ASP A 271 2.59 -5.77 -1.83
CA ASP A 271 1.16 -5.93 -1.99
C ASP A 271 0.55 -6.64 -0.78
N THR A 272 -0.69 -6.30 -0.44
CA THR A 272 -1.37 -6.77 0.77
C THR A 272 -2.80 -7.27 0.48
N TYR A 273 -3.06 -8.49 0.94
CA TYR A 273 -4.31 -9.21 0.72
C TYR A 273 -4.95 -9.53 2.07
N ARG A 274 -6.07 -8.88 2.38
CA ARG A 274 -6.80 -9.11 3.63
C ARG A 274 -7.90 -10.14 3.42
N PHE A 275 -7.90 -11.17 4.25
CA PHE A 275 -8.91 -12.23 4.22
C PHE A 275 -9.39 -12.59 5.64
N SER A 276 -10.47 -13.37 5.72
CA SER A 276 -10.98 -13.90 6.98
C SER A 276 -11.28 -15.39 6.92
N LEU A 277 -11.13 -16.04 8.08
CA LEU A 277 -11.52 -17.42 8.32
C LEU A 277 -12.69 -17.45 9.30
N GLY A 278 -13.80 -18.09 8.91
CA GLY A 278 -15.01 -18.18 9.73
C GLY A 278 -14.93 -19.22 10.85
N ALA A 279 -14.00 -20.17 10.75
CA ALA A 279 -13.73 -21.21 11.73
C ALA A 279 -12.24 -21.54 11.71
N SER A 280 -11.76 -22.33 12.68
CA SER A 280 -10.41 -22.86 12.58
C SER A 280 -10.30 -23.84 11.41
N SER A 281 -9.29 -23.66 10.56
CA SER A 281 -9.05 -24.48 9.36
C SER A 281 -7.57 -24.58 9.04
N SER A 282 -7.18 -25.46 8.12
CA SER A 282 -5.88 -25.35 7.47
C SER A 282 -5.82 -24.06 6.65
N PHE A 283 -4.61 -23.53 6.47
CA PHE A 283 -4.33 -22.40 5.59
C PHE A 283 -3.12 -22.73 4.73
N ASN A 284 -3.28 -22.60 3.43
CA ASN A 284 -2.23 -22.84 2.45
C ASN A 284 -2.09 -21.61 1.56
N LEU A 285 -0.86 -21.22 1.31
CA LEU A 285 -0.50 -20.14 0.41
C LEU A 285 0.61 -20.62 -0.50
N SER A 286 0.55 -20.26 -1.78
CA SER A 286 1.69 -20.37 -2.69
C SER A 286 1.92 -19.07 -3.45
N LEU A 287 3.19 -18.71 -3.60
CA LEU A 287 3.66 -17.59 -4.41
C LEU A 287 4.56 -18.16 -5.50
N THR A 288 4.15 -18.00 -6.76
CA THR A 288 4.77 -18.70 -7.90
C THR A 288 4.91 -17.78 -9.11
N GLY A 289 5.58 -18.25 -10.17
CA GLY A 289 5.63 -17.53 -11.45
C GLY A 289 6.57 -16.32 -11.44
N MET A 290 7.49 -16.29 -10.48
CA MET A 290 8.45 -15.21 -10.31
C MET A 290 9.64 -15.35 -11.27
N SER A 291 10.23 -14.21 -11.65
CA SER A 291 11.46 -14.11 -12.43
C SER A 291 12.61 -13.48 -11.64
N ALA A 292 12.30 -12.83 -10.53
CA ALA A 292 13.22 -12.35 -9.51
C ALA A 292 12.70 -12.76 -8.12
N ASP A 293 13.30 -12.22 -7.07
CA ASP A 293 13.09 -12.66 -5.69
C ASP A 293 12.02 -11.79 -5.01
N ALA A 294 10.90 -12.41 -4.65
CA ALA A 294 9.86 -11.83 -3.81
C ALA A 294 9.45 -12.86 -2.76
N ASP A 295 9.21 -12.37 -1.55
CA ASP A 295 8.91 -13.18 -0.39
C ASP A 295 7.45 -12.96 0.05
N VAL A 296 6.97 -13.80 0.96
CA VAL A 296 5.62 -13.67 1.52
C VAL A 296 5.58 -13.89 3.02
N ARG A 297 4.73 -13.13 3.71
CA ARG A 297 4.44 -13.34 5.13
C ARG A 297 2.95 -13.28 5.44
N LEU A 298 2.56 -14.04 6.45
CA LEU A 298 1.21 -14.07 7.01
C LEU A 298 1.19 -13.31 8.33
N ILE A 299 0.25 -12.38 8.46
CA ILE A 299 0.15 -11.46 9.59
C ILE A 299 -1.27 -11.52 10.17
N ARG A 300 -1.35 -11.35 11.49
CA ARG A 300 -2.59 -11.06 12.21
C ARG A 300 -2.43 -9.80 13.04
N ASP A 301 -2.84 -8.68 12.46
CA ASP A 301 -2.94 -7.38 13.12
C ASP A 301 -4.01 -7.44 14.22
N GLY A 302 -3.57 -7.62 15.47
CA GLY A 302 -4.42 -7.91 16.60
C GLY A 302 -5.11 -6.67 17.18
N ASN A 303 -4.50 -5.49 17.00
CA ASN A 303 -5.02 -4.23 17.50
C ASN A 303 -5.72 -3.40 16.40
N ASN A 304 -5.68 -3.85 15.14
CA ASN A 304 -6.24 -3.22 13.95
C ASN A 304 -5.70 -1.80 13.71
N ASN A 305 -4.45 -1.54 14.10
CA ASN A 305 -3.81 -0.26 13.88
C ASN A 305 -3.16 -0.16 12.49
N GLY A 306 -3.19 -1.22 11.66
CA GLY A 306 -2.57 -1.25 10.32
C GLY A 306 -1.04 -1.23 10.33
N ILE A 307 -0.41 -1.49 11.47
CA ILE A 307 1.03 -1.51 11.68
C ILE A 307 1.41 -2.86 12.28
N VAL A 308 2.31 -3.59 11.61
CA VAL A 308 2.79 -4.88 12.10
C VAL A 308 3.64 -4.68 13.37
N ASP A 309 3.09 -5.10 14.50
CA ASP A 309 3.73 -5.08 15.81
C ASP A 309 4.47 -6.41 16.11
N SER A 310 5.26 -6.41 17.19
CA SER A 310 5.97 -7.60 17.63
C SER A 310 4.98 -8.72 18.00
N GLY A 311 5.15 -9.88 17.36
CA GLY A 311 4.30 -11.06 17.57
C GLY A 311 3.09 -11.17 16.64
N GLU A 312 2.89 -10.22 15.72
CA GLU A 312 1.77 -10.26 14.76
C GLU A 312 2.10 -11.00 13.46
N GLU A 313 3.37 -11.15 13.11
CA GLU A 313 3.81 -12.03 12.03
C GLU A 313 3.71 -13.49 12.49
N LEU A 314 2.88 -14.28 11.81
CA LEU A 314 2.58 -15.67 12.17
C LEU A 314 3.45 -16.67 11.41
N ALA A 315 3.75 -16.37 10.15
CA ALA A 315 4.55 -17.23 9.27
C ALA A 315 5.18 -16.40 8.16
N ARG A 316 6.28 -16.91 7.60
CA ARG A 316 7.01 -16.32 6.49
C ARG A 316 7.62 -17.42 5.63
N SER A 317 7.60 -17.23 4.33
CA SER A 317 8.49 -17.91 3.39
C SER A 317 9.36 -16.88 2.69
N ALA A 318 10.65 -17.16 2.63
CA ALA A 318 11.65 -16.25 2.06
C ALA A 318 12.73 -17.03 1.28
N ARG A 319 12.28 -17.80 0.28
CA ARG A 319 13.13 -18.70 -0.49
C ARG A 319 13.82 -17.91 -1.60
N GLY A 320 15.14 -17.74 -1.48
CA GLY A 320 15.87 -16.85 -2.36
C GLY A 320 15.81 -17.19 -3.86
N GLY A 321 15.98 -16.16 -4.68
CA GLY A 321 15.87 -16.23 -6.14
C GLY A 321 14.42 -16.35 -6.60
N ALA A 322 14.19 -16.99 -7.75
CA ALA A 322 12.84 -17.20 -8.30
C ALA A 322 12.21 -18.52 -7.83
N ALA A 323 12.55 -18.98 -6.63
CA ALA A 323 11.97 -20.20 -6.06
C ALA A 323 10.52 -19.93 -5.65
N ASP A 324 9.63 -20.91 -5.79
CA ASP A 324 8.25 -20.75 -5.34
C ASP A 324 8.20 -20.70 -3.81
N ASP A 325 7.50 -19.74 -3.22
CA ASP A 325 7.28 -19.67 -1.76
C ASP A 325 5.97 -20.31 -1.36
N SER A 326 5.91 -20.86 -0.14
CA SER A 326 4.72 -21.52 0.40
C SER A 326 4.58 -21.34 1.90
N ILE A 327 3.34 -21.28 2.38
CA ILE A 327 3.01 -21.30 3.81
C ILE A 327 1.87 -22.29 3.99
N ASN A 328 2.09 -23.36 4.76
CA ASN A 328 1.12 -24.44 4.96
C ASN A 328 0.90 -24.71 6.45
N LEU A 329 -0.16 -24.16 7.03
CA LEU A 329 -0.46 -24.22 8.46
C LEU A 329 -1.63 -25.14 8.76
N ARG A 330 -1.49 -25.97 9.79
CA ARG A 330 -2.59 -26.74 10.38
C ARG A 330 -3.34 -25.88 11.39
N SER A 331 -4.67 -25.87 11.29
CA SER A 331 -5.56 -25.31 12.33
C SER A 331 -5.31 -23.83 12.68
N LEU A 332 -5.12 -22.98 11.68
CA LEU A 332 -5.15 -21.53 11.85
C LEU A 332 -6.52 -21.12 12.44
N ALA A 333 -6.54 -20.29 13.47
CA ALA A 333 -7.77 -19.93 14.19
C ALA A 333 -8.71 -19.07 13.32
N ALA A 334 -10.00 -19.01 13.68
CA ALA A 334 -10.92 -18.05 13.07
C ALA A 334 -10.44 -16.60 13.32
N GLY A 335 -10.60 -15.73 12.34
CA GLY A 335 -10.16 -14.33 12.44
C GLY A 335 -9.84 -13.68 11.09
N SER A 336 -9.33 -12.45 11.16
CA SER A 336 -8.84 -11.69 10.00
C SER A 336 -7.33 -11.79 9.91
N TYR A 337 -6.83 -11.91 8.69
CA TYR A 337 -5.42 -12.10 8.38
C TYR A 337 -5.03 -11.26 7.16
N ILE A 338 -3.73 -11.00 7.05
CA ILE A 338 -3.13 -10.29 5.93
C ILE A 338 -2.02 -11.18 5.38
N ALA A 339 -2.07 -11.48 4.08
CA ALA A 339 -0.90 -11.95 3.36
C ALA A 339 -0.21 -10.74 2.72
N GLN A 340 1.07 -10.53 3.02
CA GLN A 340 1.87 -9.49 2.39
C GLN A 340 2.91 -10.16 1.49
N VAL A 341 2.81 -9.90 0.18
CA VAL A 341 3.87 -10.21 -0.79
C VAL A 341 4.79 -9.00 -0.85
N TYR A 342 6.09 -9.20 -0.80
CA TYR A 342 7.03 -8.07 -0.84
C TYR A 342 8.25 -8.42 -1.70
N GLN A 343 8.72 -7.43 -2.45
CA GLN A 343 9.96 -7.55 -3.21
C GLN A 343 11.09 -7.95 -2.25
N HIS A 344 11.95 -8.88 -2.61
CA HIS A 344 13.23 -9.07 -1.93
C HIS A 344 14.35 -8.45 -2.78
N SER A 345 14.44 -8.87 -4.05
CA SER A 345 15.42 -8.41 -5.01
C SER A 345 14.93 -8.53 -6.45
N GLY A 346 15.07 -7.45 -7.22
CA GLY A 346 14.66 -7.39 -8.63
C GLY A 346 13.15 -7.25 -8.79
N ASP A 347 12.73 -6.75 -9.94
CA ASP A 347 11.30 -6.59 -10.24
C ASP A 347 10.74 -7.92 -10.72
N THR A 348 9.61 -8.34 -10.17
CA THR A 348 9.00 -9.63 -10.54
C THR A 348 7.50 -9.59 -10.46
N SER A 349 6.85 -10.13 -11.49
CA SER A 349 5.45 -10.54 -11.40
C SER A 349 5.34 -11.78 -10.53
N TYR A 350 4.17 -12.03 -9.99
CA TYR A 350 3.88 -13.26 -9.24
C TYR A 350 2.44 -13.72 -9.44
N SER A 351 2.19 -14.98 -9.11
CA SER A 351 0.85 -15.54 -8.90
C SER A 351 0.74 -16.00 -7.45
N LEU A 352 -0.13 -15.33 -6.70
CA LEU A 352 -0.46 -15.65 -5.31
C LEU A 352 -1.73 -16.51 -5.29
N LYS A 353 -1.69 -17.64 -4.60
CA LYS A 353 -2.86 -18.49 -4.35
C LYS A 353 -3.04 -18.73 -2.87
N MET A 354 -4.29 -18.73 -2.42
CA MET A 354 -4.64 -19.01 -1.02
C MET A 354 -5.79 -20.00 -0.97
N SER A 355 -5.72 -20.96 -0.06
CA SER A 355 -6.69 -22.06 0.06
C SER A 355 -6.79 -22.60 1.48
N THR A 356 -7.96 -23.09 1.87
CA THR A 356 -8.18 -23.77 3.16
C THR A 356 -8.29 -25.29 3.03
N THR A 357 -8.05 -25.85 1.83
CA THR A 357 -8.14 -27.30 1.57
C THR A 357 -7.13 -28.08 2.42
N SER A 358 -7.53 -29.22 2.95
CA SER A 358 -6.67 -30.10 3.75
C SER A 358 -6.81 -31.55 3.25
N PRO A 359 -5.72 -32.19 2.77
CA PRO A 359 -4.39 -31.63 2.53
C PRO A 359 -4.42 -30.46 1.54
N SER A 360 -3.36 -29.63 1.50
CA SER A 360 -3.26 -28.52 0.54
C SER A 360 -3.59 -28.98 -0.87
N ASN A 361 -4.23 -28.12 -1.66
CA ASN A 361 -4.41 -28.33 -3.10
C ASN A 361 -3.53 -27.39 -3.92
N LEU A 362 -2.59 -26.67 -3.31
CA LEU A 362 -1.68 -25.79 -4.03
C LEU A 362 -0.41 -26.56 -4.39
N LEU A 363 0.12 -26.32 -5.59
CA LEU A 363 1.24 -27.07 -6.15
C LEU A 363 2.47 -26.20 -6.43
N PRO A 364 3.04 -25.50 -5.41
CA PRO A 364 4.33 -24.83 -5.57
C PRO A 364 5.43 -25.85 -5.90
N THR A 365 6.57 -25.37 -6.35
CA THR A 365 7.78 -26.16 -6.54
C THR A 365 8.74 -25.90 -5.40
N GLU A 366 8.60 -26.65 -4.30
CA GLU A 366 9.56 -26.58 -3.20
C GLU A 366 10.88 -27.25 -3.61
N VAL A 367 10.83 -28.50 -4.05
CA VAL A 367 12.03 -29.20 -4.51
C VAL A 367 11.95 -29.51 -5.99
N ASN A 368 12.80 -28.87 -6.79
CA ASN A 368 13.00 -29.24 -8.19
C ASN A 368 13.99 -30.39 -8.30
N VAL A 369 13.47 -31.61 -8.42
CA VAL A 369 14.26 -32.84 -8.60
C VAL A 369 14.88 -32.90 -10.01
N GLY A 370 14.27 -32.23 -10.99
CA GLY A 370 14.65 -32.27 -12.39
C GLY A 370 14.31 -33.62 -13.04
N ALA A 371 15.13 -34.03 -14.02
CA ALA A 371 14.94 -35.28 -14.74
C ALA A 371 15.26 -36.50 -13.85
N LEU A 372 14.26 -37.32 -13.54
CA LEU A 372 14.41 -38.51 -12.72
C LEU A 372 14.90 -39.68 -13.59
N SER A 373 16.17 -40.06 -13.41
CA SER A 373 16.85 -41.11 -14.17
C SER A 373 17.49 -42.21 -13.30
N GLY A 374 17.23 -42.16 -12.00
CA GLY A 374 17.74 -43.08 -10.99
C GLY A 374 17.09 -42.80 -9.64
N THR A 375 17.68 -43.31 -8.56
CA THR A 375 17.16 -43.07 -7.21
C THR A 375 17.64 -41.73 -6.67
N ARG A 376 16.70 -40.95 -6.14
CA ARG A 376 16.91 -39.69 -5.41
C ARG A 376 16.30 -39.84 -4.03
N THR A 377 17.00 -39.36 -3.02
CA THR A 377 16.54 -39.45 -1.62
C THR A 377 16.57 -38.08 -0.99
N PHE A 378 15.49 -37.76 -0.26
CA PHE A 378 15.29 -36.51 0.46
C PHE A 378 14.92 -36.85 1.89
N ALA A 379 15.46 -36.09 2.85
CA ALA A 379 15.07 -36.19 4.24
C ALA A 379 14.49 -34.84 4.65
N ASP A 380 13.28 -34.85 5.17
CA ASP A 380 12.54 -33.63 5.54
C ASP A 380 11.53 -33.93 6.65
N ALA A 381 10.63 -33.00 6.95
CA ALA A 381 9.60 -33.17 7.97
C ALA A 381 8.29 -32.46 7.63
N VAL A 382 7.17 -33.10 7.97
CA VAL A 382 5.85 -32.44 7.97
C VAL A 382 5.35 -32.26 9.40
N ASN A 383 4.78 -31.10 9.68
CA ASN A 383 4.31 -30.70 11.01
C ASN A 383 3.17 -29.66 10.93
N ASN A 384 2.67 -29.19 12.08
CA ASN A 384 1.55 -28.24 12.12
C ASN A 384 1.85 -26.85 11.52
N SER A 385 3.10 -26.48 11.34
CA SER A 385 3.52 -25.22 10.70
C SER A 385 4.05 -25.42 9.28
N ASP A 386 4.11 -26.68 8.82
CA ASP A 386 4.50 -27.06 7.48
C ASP A 386 3.86 -28.41 7.12
N THR A 387 2.63 -28.36 6.62
CA THR A 387 1.80 -29.58 6.51
C THR A 387 2.06 -30.41 5.26
N ILE A 388 2.83 -29.89 4.29
CA ILE A 388 3.01 -30.55 2.99
C ILE A 388 4.31 -30.11 2.33
N ASP A 389 5.01 -31.07 1.74
CA ASP A 389 6.19 -30.85 0.90
C ASP A 389 5.93 -31.31 -0.54
N THR A 390 6.48 -30.57 -1.51
CA THR A 390 6.24 -30.73 -2.95
C THR A 390 7.56 -30.96 -3.72
N TYR A 391 7.63 -32.10 -4.42
CA TYR A 391 8.80 -32.53 -5.19
C TYR A 391 8.44 -32.65 -6.67
N ARG A 392 8.92 -31.71 -7.49
CA ARG A 392 8.65 -31.70 -8.93
C ARG A 392 9.76 -32.42 -9.69
N PHE A 393 9.38 -33.36 -10.54
CA PHE A 393 10.31 -34.13 -11.36
C PHE A 393 9.77 -34.35 -12.77
N SER A 394 10.66 -34.72 -13.70
CA SER A 394 10.30 -35.04 -15.07
C SER A 394 10.82 -36.40 -15.52
N LEU A 395 10.10 -37.04 -16.45
CA LEU A 395 10.48 -38.28 -17.10
C LEU A 395 10.63 -38.05 -18.60
N SER A 396 11.77 -38.44 -19.17
CA SER A 396 12.03 -38.33 -20.61
C SER A 396 11.34 -39.42 -21.44
N SER A 397 10.96 -40.53 -20.82
CA SER A 397 10.32 -41.69 -21.45
C SER A 397 9.40 -42.40 -20.47
N GLY A 398 8.45 -43.18 -20.98
CA GLY A 398 7.61 -44.01 -20.12
C GLY A 398 8.41 -45.08 -19.37
N ARG A 399 8.13 -45.27 -18.08
CA ARG A 399 8.83 -46.21 -17.18
C ARG A 399 8.06 -46.40 -15.87
N ASN A 400 8.41 -47.44 -15.12
CA ASN A 400 7.92 -47.63 -13.77
C ASN A 400 8.66 -46.72 -12.81
N VAL A 401 7.92 -46.01 -11.97
CA VAL A 401 8.49 -45.25 -10.85
C VAL A 401 8.16 -45.95 -9.53
N ASN A 402 9.08 -45.85 -8.57
CA ASN A 402 8.86 -46.31 -7.20
C ASN A 402 9.14 -45.17 -6.24
N PHE A 403 8.13 -44.83 -5.44
CA PHE A 403 8.24 -43.89 -4.32
C PHE A 403 8.12 -44.66 -3.03
N SER A 404 8.97 -44.33 -2.07
CA SER A 404 8.89 -44.85 -0.71
C SER A 404 9.05 -43.72 0.28
N LEU A 405 8.11 -43.63 1.22
CA LEU A 405 8.21 -42.76 2.39
C LEU A 405 8.50 -43.64 3.61
N SER A 406 9.55 -43.31 4.35
CA SER A 406 10.00 -44.10 5.50
C SER A 406 10.52 -43.19 6.61
N GLY A 407 10.89 -43.76 7.75
CA GLY A 407 11.41 -43.00 8.89
C GLY A 407 10.35 -42.24 9.69
N LEU A 408 9.07 -42.58 9.50
CA LEU A 408 7.95 -41.92 10.15
C LEU A 408 7.89 -42.23 11.65
N SER A 409 7.58 -41.20 12.45
CA SER A 409 7.22 -41.29 13.87
C SER A 409 5.75 -40.95 14.14
N ALA A 410 5.07 -40.35 13.17
CA ALA A 410 3.64 -40.09 13.15
C ALA A 410 3.07 -40.34 11.75
N ASP A 411 1.81 -40.00 11.52
CA ASP A 411 1.08 -40.35 10.30
C ASP A 411 1.28 -39.28 9.20
N ALA A 412 1.94 -39.68 8.12
CA ALA A 412 2.14 -38.88 6.92
C ALA A 412 1.98 -39.74 5.68
N ASP A 413 1.29 -39.19 4.69
CA ASP A 413 0.89 -39.87 3.49
C ASP A 413 1.67 -39.36 2.28
N ILE A 414 1.65 -40.11 1.18
CA ILE A 414 2.18 -39.65 -0.11
C ILE A 414 1.13 -39.72 -1.21
N ARG A 415 1.16 -38.72 -2.10
CA ARG A 415 0.43 -38.77 -3.37
C ARG A 415 1.31 -38.34 -4.53
N LEU A 416 1.04 -38.93 -5.68
CA LEU A 416 1.65 -38.62 -6.96
C LEU A 416 0.59 -37.94 -7.82
N VAL A 417 0.92 -36.76 -8.32
CA VAL A 417 0.00 -35.93 -9.08
C VAL A 417 0.61 -35.44 -10.39
N ARG A 418 -0.27 -35.08 -11.32
CA ARG A 418 0.09 -34.38 -12.55
C ARG A 418 -0.91 -33.26 -12.78
N ASP A 419 -0.44 -32.04 -12.62
CA ASP A 419 -1.14 -30.82 -12.98
C ASP A 419 -1.28 -30.76 -14.52
N GLY A 420 -2.45 -31.14 -15.02
CA GLY A 420 -2.73 -31.31 -16.44
C GLY A 420 -3.00 -30.00 -17.15
N ASN A 421 -3.51 -29.00 -16.43
CA ASN A 421 -3.85 -27.69 -16.96
C ASN A 421 -2.80 -26.60 -16.62
N ASN A 422 -1.78 -26.93 -15.82
CA ASN A 422 -0.71 -26.05 -15.34
C ASN A 422 -1.23 -24.83 -14.57
N ASN A 423 -2.35 -24.97 -13.87
CA ASN A 423 -2.91 -23.90 -13.06
C ASN A 423 -2.30 -23.88 -11.64
N GLY A 424 -1.42 -24.82 -11.28
CA GLY A 424 -0.79 -24.93 -9.95
C GLY A 424 -1.78 -25.24 -8.82
N ILE A 425 -2.95 -25.80 -9.15
CA ILE A 425 -4.00 -26.20 -8.23
C ILE A 425 -4.33 -27.66 -8.53
N LEU A 426 -4.34 -28.52 -7.52
CA LEU A 426 -4.72 -29.91 -7.67
C LEU A 426 -6.23 -30.04 -7.95
N ASP A 427 -6.57 -30.43 -9.17
CA ASP A 427 -7.93 -30.64 -9.63
C ASP A 427 -8.38 -32.11 -9.55
N SER A 428 -9.69 -32.32 -9.66
CA SER A 428 -10.27 -33.67 -9.72
C SER A 428 -9.75 -34.45 -10.93
N GLY A 429 -9.14 -35.60 -10.68
CA GLY A 429 -8.59 -36.49 -11.72
C GLY A 429 -7.09 -36.34 -11.95
N GLU A 430 -6.42 -35.44 -11.24
CA GLU A 430 -4.97 -35.21 -11.38
C GLU A 430 -4.11 -36.05 -10.44
N VAL A 431 -4.71 -36.69 -9.45
CA VAL A 431 -4.03 -37.69 -8.60
C VAL A 431 -3.88 -39.00 -9.37
N LEU A 432 -2.63 -39.41 -9.60
CA LEU A 432 -2.28 -40.62 -10.34
C LEU A 432 -2.02 -41.83 -9.44
N GLY A 433 -1.67 -41.58 -8.18
CA GLY A 433 -1.44 -42.61 -7.18
C GLY A 433 -1.35 -42.01 -5.78
N GLN A 434 -1.73 -42.79 -4.77
CA GLN A 434 -1.68 -42.37 -3.37
C GLN A 434 -1.42 -43.59 -2.49
N SER A 435 -0.70 -43.38 -1.40
CA SER A 435 -0.53 -44.33 -0.32
C SER A 435 -0.81 -43.60 1.00
N ALA A 436 -1.72 -44.14 1.79
CA ALA A 436 -2.22 -43.52 3.02
C ALA A 436 -2.43 -44.57 4.13
N ARG A 437 -1.33 -45.19 4.60
CA ARG A 437 -1.37 -46.25 5.60
C ARG A 437 -1.28 -45.63 6.98
N ALA A 438 -2.28 -45.92 7.80
CA ALA A 438 -2.38 -45.32 9.13
C ALA A 438 -1.13 -45.50 10.01
N GLY A 439 -0.84 -44.46 10.80
CA GLY A 439 0.25 -44.43 11.77
C GLY A 439 1.62 -44.25 11.14
N SER A 440 2.66 -44.83 11.74
CA SER A 440 4.04 -44.65 11.28
C SER A 440 4.49 -45.71 10.24
N VAL A 441 3.55 -46.25 9.47
CA VAL A 441 3.85 -47.32 8.51
C VAL A 441 4.46 -46.69 7.27
N ALA A 442 5.48 -47.32 6.68
CA ALA A 442 6.07 -46.82 5.45
C ALA A 442 5.05 -46.82 4.29
N GLU A 443 5.03 -45.71 3.56
CA GLU A 443 4.24 -45.53 2.35
C GLU A 443 5.00 -45.97 1.11
N SER A 444 4.26 -46.43 0.10
CA SER A 444 4.86 -46.79 -1.18
C SER A 444 3.90 -46.62 -2.35
N ILE A 445 4.39 -46.02 -3.43
CA ILE A 445 3.69 -45.97 -4.74
C ILE A 445 4.59 -46.66 -5.76
N ASN A 446 4.06 -47.64 -6.50
CA ASN A 446 4.71 -48.24 -7.67
C ASN A 446 3.72 -48.17 -8.83
N THR A 447 4.09 -47.43 -9.88
CA THR A 447 3.21 -47.25 -11.04
C THR A 447 4.00 -46.96 -12.31
N PHE A 448 3.40 -47.27 -13.46
CA PHE A 448 3.93 -46.88 -14.76
C PHE A 448 3.50 -45.45 -15.08
N LEU A 449 4.46 -44.60 -15.43
CA LEU A 449 4.22 -43.24 -15.90
C LEU A 449 4.74 -43.08 -17.33
N SER A 450 4.04 -42.28 -18.12
CA SER A 450 4.52 -41.82 -19.42
C SER A 450 5.61 -40.74 -19.26
N SER A 451 6.19 -40.27 -20.37
CA SER A 451 7.01 -39.06 -20.33
C SER A 451 6.17 -37.84 -19.93
N GLY A 452 6.72 -36.97 -19.09
CA GLY A 452 6.02 -35.78 -18.63
C GLY A 452 6.60 -35.19 -17.35
N ASN A 453 5.93 -34.16 -16.85
CA ASN A 453 6.21 -33.54 -15.56
C ASN A 453 5.21 -34.05 -14.52
N TYR A 454 5.70 -34.26 -13.31
CA TYR A 454 4.96 -34.88 -12.22
C TYR A 454 5.38 -34.25 -10.90
N ILE A 455 4.52 -34.38 -9.88
CA ILE A 455 4.79 -33.89 -8.54
C ILE A 455 4.52 -35.04 -7.57
N ALA A 456 5.47 -35.28 -6.67
CA ALA A 456 5.25 -36.11 -5.49
C ALA A 456 5.02 -35.18 -4.30
N GLU A 457 3.95 -35.42 -3.56
CA GLU A 457 3.59 -34.66 -2.37
C GLU A 457 3.65 -35.57 -1.15
N VAL A 458 4.34 -35.12 -0.12
CA VAL A 458 4.33 -35.73 1.22
C VAL A 458 3.52 -34.81 2.10
N TYR A 459 2.47 -35.30 2.75
CA TYR A 459 1.61 -34.45 3.58
C TYR A 459 1.30 -35.07 4.93
N GLN A 460 1.20 -34.21 5.93
CA GLN A 460 0.84 -34.59 7.29
C GLN A 460 -0.62 -35.07 7.33
N PHE A 461 -0.84 -36.28 7.83
CA PHE A 461 -2.18 -36.74 8.19
C PHE A 461 -2.44 -36.47 9.67
N SER A 462 -1.55 -36.94 10.57
CA SER A 462 -1.67 -36.75 12.02
C SER A 462 -0.33 -36.80 12.74
N GLY A 463 -0.07 -35.79 13.58
CA GLY A 463 1.16 -35.69 14.37
C GLY A 463 2.36 -35.24 13.54
N ASP A 464 3.37 -34.69 14.21
CA ASP A 464 4.58 -34.19 13.56
C ASP A 464 5.53 -35.37 13.29
N THR A 465 6.10 -35.41 12.09
CA THR A 465 7.01 -36.49 11.71
C THR A 465 8.09 -36.03 10.75
N ASN A 466 9.30 -36.49 11.01
CA ASN A 466 10.34 -36.50 9.99
C ASN A 466 10.06 -37.65 9.01
N TYR A 467 10.66 -37.59 7.83
CA TYR A 467 10.59 -38.67 6.86
C TYR A 467 11.86 -38.74 6.00
N THR A 468 11.98 -39.85 5.29
CA THR A 468 12.89 -40.04 4.16
C THR A 468 12.09 -40.46 2.95
N LEU A 469 12.05 -39.61 1.93
CA LEU A 469 11.40 -39.85 0.64
C LEU A 469 12.44 -40.35 -0.36
N SER A 470 12.20 -41.53 -0.93
CA SER A 470 13.01 -42.08 -2.02
C SER A 470 12.17 -42.12 -3.30
N LEU A 471 12.61 -41.41 -4.35
CA LEU A 471 12.02 -41.39 -5.69
C LEU A 471 12.94 -42.14 -6.65
N SER A 472 12.44 -43.10 -7.41
CA SER A 472 13.23 -43.84 -8.41
C SER A 472 12.45 -44.05 -9.71
N ALA A 473 13.16 -44.06 -10.85
CA ALA A 473 12.60 -44.24 -12.19
C ALA A 473 13.59 -44.96 -13.13
#